data_AF-A0A6G4WFG2-F1
#
_entry.id   AF-A0A6G4WFG2-F1
#
_cell.length_a   1.000
_cell.length_b   1.000
_cell.length_c   1.000
_cell.angle_alpha   90.00
_cell.angle_beta   90.00
_cell.angle_gamma   90.00
#
_symmetry.space_group_name_H-M   'P 1'
#
loop_
_entity.id
_entity.type
_entity.pdbx_description
1 polymer ?
#
loop_
_entity_poly.entity_id
_entity_poly.type
_entity_poly.pdbx_seq_one_letter_code
_entity_poly.pdbx_strand_id
1 'polypeptide(L)' 'MEDEKKPDQLRGLMDCVERKVVTGLRHGYFEILIRCETTSRGMRRVIVRAGRSYKFNVQENEVAR' A
#
# COMPACT_ATOMS: atom_id res chain seq x y z
N MET A 1 9.99 12.46 -33.13
CA MET A 1 10.59 11.39 -32.31
C MET A 1 9.73 11.26 -31.08
N GLU A 2 9.32 10.03 -30.77
CA GLU A 2 8.07 9.64 -30.11
C GLU A 2 7.78 10.33 -28.78
N ASP A 3 6.58 10.93 -28.68
CA ASP A 3 5.93 11.24 -27.41
C ASP A 3 5.53 9.91 -26.76
N GLU A 4 6.47 9.31 -26.03
CA GLU A 4 6.22 8.13 -25.21
C GLU A 4 5.23 8.52 -24.12
N LYS A 5 3.94 8.32 -24.43
CA LYS A 5 2.80 8.62 -23.54
C LYS A 5 2.89 7.72 -22.32
N LYS A 6 3.65 8.13 -21.30
CA LYS A 6 3.76 7.45 -20.01
C LYS A 6 2.34 7.12 -19.54
N PRO A 7 2.03 5.86 -19.18
CA PRO A 7 0.72 5.50 -18.69
C PRO A 7 0.38 6.40 -17.50
N ASP A 8 -0.86 6.89 -17.47
CA ASP A 8 -1.36 7.80 -16.44
C ASP A 8 -1.13 7.17 -15.06
N GLN A 9 -0.09 7.66 -14.38
CA GLN A 9 0.38 7.11 -13.11
C GLN A 9 -0.70 7.26 -12.03
N LEU A 10 -1.58 8.27 -12.15
CA LEU A 10 -2.69 8.44 -11.22
C LEU A 10 -3.72 7.32 -11.42
N ARG A 11 -4.09 7.03 -12.66
CA ARG A 11 -5.00 5.91 -12.95
C ARG A 11 -4.41 4.57 -12.50
N GLY A 12 -3.13 4.33 -12.78
CA GLY A 12 -2.44 3.12 -12.32
C GLY A 12 -2.39 2.98 -10.79
N LEU A 13 -2.22 4.10 -10.07
CA LEU A 13 -2.32 4.14 -8.61
C LEU A 13 -3.72 3.78 -8.12
N MET A 14 -4.76 4.40 -8.70
CA MET A 14 -6.15 4.14 -8.33
C MET A 14 -6.53 2.67 -8.57
N ASP A 15 -6.20 2.12 -9.74
CA ASP A 15 -6.44 0.71 -10.07
C ASP A 15 -5.68 -0.24 -9.10
N CYS A 16 -4.49 0.15 -8.64
CA CYS A 16 -3.74 -0.62 -7.65
C CYS A 16 -4.45 -0.64 -6.29
N VAL A 17 -4.86 0.53 -5.79
CA VAL A 17 -5.56 0.67 -4.50
C VAL A 17 -6.87 -0.10 -4.52
N GLU A 18 -7.68 0.08 -5.56
CA GLU A 18 -8.96 -0.61 -5.71
C GLU A 18 -8.78 -2.13 -5.65
N ARG A 19 -7.85 -2.68 -6.43
CA ARG A 19 -7.59 -4.14 -6.43
C ARG A 19 -7.17 -4.65 -5.07
N LYS A 20 -6.32 -3.93 -4.33
CA LYS A 20 -5.89 -4.35 -2.99
C LYS A 20 -7.05 -4.32 -1.99
N VAL A 21 -7.90 -3.29 -2.04
CA VAL A 21 -9.09 -3.18 -1.18
C VAL A 21 -10.08 -4.30 -1.48
N VAL A 22 -10.45 -4.50 -2.75
CA VAL A 22 -11.41 -5.56 -3.16
C VAL A 22 -10.89 -6.95 -2.78
N THR A 23 -9.60 -7.21 -3.00
CA THR A 23 -8.98 -8.49 -2.61
C THR A 23 -9.04 -8.68 -1.10
N GLY A 24 -8.69 -7.65 -0.34
CA GLY A 24 -8.75 -7.68 1.11
C GLY A 24 -10.14 -7.94 1.68
N LEU A 25 -11.16 -7.25 1.14
CA LEU A 25 -12.57 -7.45 1.50
C LEU A 25 -13.03 -8.89 1.23
N ARG A 26 -12.61 -9.50 0.12
CA ARG A 26 -12.94 -10.92 -0.19
C ARG A 26 -12.31 -11.92 0.78
N HIS A 27 -11.15 -11.61 1.36
CA HIS A 27 -10.46 -12.47 2.33
C HIS A 27 -10.94 -12.29 3.78
N GLY A 28 -11.76 -11.28 4.06
CA GLY A 28 -12.38 -11.04 5.37
C GLY A 28 -11.52 -10.24 6.37
N TYR A 29 -10.21 -10.16 6.16
CA TYR A 29 -9.31 -9.28 6.93
C TYR A 29 -8.17 -8.79 6.04
N PHE A 30 -7.87 -7.49 6.07
CA PHE A 30 -6.76 -6.91 5.34
C PHE A 30 -6.25 -5.62 6.00
N GLU A 31 -4.97 -5.34 5.78
CA GLU A 31 -4.35 -4.06 6.12
C GLU A 31 -3.65 -3.50 4.88
N ILE A 32 -3.86 -2.22 4.61
CA ILE A 32 -3.18 -1.47 3.55
C ILE A 32 -2.60 -0.21 4.18
N LEU A 33 -1.30 0.01 3.98
CA LEU A 33 -0.64 1.26 4.33
C LEU A 33 -0.34 2.04 3.05
N ILE A 34 -0.91 3.25 2.95
CA ILE A 34 -0.63 4.19 1.87
C ILE A 34 0.15 5.36 2.44
N ARG A 35 1.34 5.61 1.89
CA ARG A 35 2.16 6.79 2.23
C ARG A 35 2.37 7.62 0.98
N CYS A 36 2.14 8.92 1.08
CA CYS A 36 2.44 9.88 0.03
C CYS A 36 3.41 10.93 0.56
N GLU A 37 4.46 11.22 -0.20
CA GLU A 37 5.41 12.29 0.11
C GLU A 37 5.67 13.14 -1.14
N THR A 38 5.79 14.45 -0.95
CA THR A 38 6.25 15.35 -2.01
C THR A 38 7.77 15.28 -2.03
N THR A 39 8.34 14.96 -3.19
CA THR A 39 9.79 14.92 -3.40
C THR A 39 10.31 16.32 -3.66
N SER A 40 11.63 16.54 -3.47
CA SER A 40 12.31 17.81 -3.74
C SER A 40 12.17 18.32 -5.18
N ARG A 41 11.71 17.48 -6.11
CA ARG A 41 11.44 17.83 -7.52
C ARG A 41 9.95 18.11 -7.81
N GLY A 42 9.12 18.33 -6.78
CA GLY A 42 7.68 18.60 -6.94
C GLY A 42 6.83 17.40 -7.36
N MET A 43 7.44 16.21 -7.50
CA MET A 43 6.71 14.97 -7.78
C MET A 43 6.14 14.38 -6.49
N ARG A 44 4.99 13.71 -6.57
CA ARG A 44 4.42 12.92 -5.47
C ARG A 44 4.86 11.48 -5.58
N ARG A 45 5.56 10.97 -4.57
CA ARG A 45 5.87 9.54 -4.46
C ARG A 45 4.81 8.90 -3.58
N VAL A 46 4.07 7.94 -4.13
CA VAL A 46 3.08 7.15 -3.41
C VAL A 46 3.58 5.73 -3.25
N ILE A 47 3.57 5.23 -2.02
CA ILE A 47 3.94 3.86 -1.67
C ILE A 47 2.68 3.18 -1.13
N VAL A 48 2.26 2.11 -1.80
CA VAL A 48 1.15 1.25 -1.36
C VAL A 48 1.74 -0.07 -0.87
N ARG A 49 1.56 -0.36 0.42
CA ARG A 49 1.94 -1.64 1.03
C ARG A 49 0.68 -2.43 1.38
N ALA A 50 0.61 -3.66 0.90
CA ALA A 50 -0.47 -4.60 1.19
C ALA A 50 0.15 -6.00 1.33
N GLY A 51 -0.03 -6.65 2.47
CA GLY A 51 0.64 -7.93 2.78
C GLY A 51 -0.06 -8.70 3.89
N ARG A 52 0.38 -9.95 4.11
CA ARG A 52 -0.12 -10.79 5.20
C ARG A 52 0.32 -10.20 6.54
N SER A 53 -0.63 -9.77 7.35
CA SER A 53 -0.38 -9.48 8.76
C SER A 53 -0.15 -10.80 9.49
N TYR A 54 1.03 -10.97 10.10
CA TYR A 54 1.25 -12.02 11.07
C TYR A 54 0.87 -11.47 12.44
N LYS A 55 -0.35 -11.79 12.89
CA LYS A 55 -0.82 -11.37 14.20
C LYS A 55 -0.37 -12.40 15.23
N PHE A 56 0.40 -11.95 16.21
CA PHE A 56 0.71 -12.70 17.41
C PHE A 56 0.07 -11.96 18.58
N ASN A 57 -0.63 -12.68 19.44
CA ASN A 57 -0.99 -12.16 20.75
C ASN A 57 0.11 -12.64 21.70
N VAL A 58 0.81 -11.70 22.32
CA VAL A 58 1.85 -11.98 23.32
C VAL A 58 1.36 -11.42 24.64
N GLN A 59 1.29 -12.27 25.65
CA GLN A 59 0.94 -11.88 27.01
C GLN A 59 2.13 -11.17 27.68
N GLU A 60 1.85 -10.25 28.61
CA GLU A 60 2.87 -9.43 29.27
C GLU A 60 3.94 -10.27 30.01
N ASN A 61 3.54 -11.42 30.55
CA ASN A 61 4.43 -12.38 31.20
C ASN A 61 5.35 -13.15 30.23
N GLU A 62 5.10 -13.13 28.92
CA GLU A 62 5.97 -13.78 27.92
C GLU A 62 7.18 -12.92 27.51
N VAL A 63 7.18 -11.62 27.87
CA VAL A 63 8.24 -10.66 27.56
C VAL A 63 9.06 -10.26 28.79
N ALA A 64 8.63 -10.67 29.99
CA ALA A 64 9.33 -10.41 31.24
C ALA A 64 10.61 -11.27 31.32
N ARG A 65 11.79 -10.61 31.32
CA ARG A 65 13.06 -11.18 31.77
C ARG A 65 13.19 -11.09 33.28
#